data_AF-A0AAJ0CPH0-F1
#
_entry.id   AF-A0AAJ0CPH0-F1
#
_cell.length_a   1.000
_cell.length_b   1.000
_cell.length_c   1.000
_cell.angle_alpha   90.00
_cell.angle_beta   90.00
_cell.angle_gamma   90.00
#
_symmetry.space_group_name_H-M   'P 1'
#
loop_
_entity.id
_entity.type
_entity.pdbx_description
1 polymer ?
#
loop_
_entity_poly.entity_id
_entity_poly.type
_entity_poly.pdbx_seq_one_letter_code
_entity_poly.pdbx_strand_id
1 'polypeptide(L)'
;MRFFGDSVAVATLFAAGLSQAQVLINELSFGHSGRLGAADGRIPHFSISGQPQQPELLSNKIILTPMAPGNQRSSIWADSPLTRTAWVADVDFRASGPDRAGGNLNIWFARRGKEEVGTNSVYTAGKFDGLVLVIDSHGGSGGMIRGFLNDGTVDYVSQPNVDKLAFGQCDYFYRNLGRPSQVKLRQTISGFRVEIDGNLCFETDKVSLPPGYYFGITAATPDNPDSFEVFKLVVMSDSTVSGEQNNNVYEYRSRQHHPDVNSHGQQGDYSDPIPDQPADTFQTSKEQFYDLHNRLQSATHQINSVYNAVSKHHQMDEQRHDEMKKAVDSLRHELAALRQIGDLQAKIKDLESEIHSMHHDMRQKLTTHGESLEANLRTHHRSLAQAVTDSVPGHGKLMVFFVGTQIVLVVGYVVYKRRRANSPKKYL
;
A
#
# COMPACT_ATOMS: atom_id res chain seq x y z
N MET A 1 65.63 25.48 52.50
CA MET A 1 64.51 26.08 51.73
C MET A 1 63.94 25.00 50.82
N ARG A 2 62.60 24.86 50.82
CA ARG A 2 61.73 23.99 49.98
C ARG A 2 62.00 24.27 48.47
N PHE A 3 61.75 23.40 47.48
CA PHE A 3 60.51 22.72 47.08
C PHE A 3 60.81 21.57 46.06
N PHE A 4 60.01 20.48 46.12
CA PHE A 4 59.35 19.69 45.06
C PHE A 4 59.97 19.67 43.64
N GLY A 5 60.17 18.53 42.95
CA GLY A 5 59.15 17.51 42.64
C GLY A 5 58.35 17.96 41.41
N ASP A 6 58.52 17.29 40.25
CA ASP A 6 57.41 16.66 39.52
C ASP A 6 57.72 16.30 38.05
N SER A 7 57.36 15.06 37.76
CA SER A 7 57.30 14.39 36.47
C SER A 7 56.29 15.05 35.54
N VAL A 8 56.69 15.34 34.30
CA VAL A 8 55.75 15.60 33.21
C VAL A 8 55.57 14.30 32.44
N ALA A 9 54.52 13.56 32.76
CA ALA A 9 54.03 12.46 31.93
C ALA A 9 52.61 12.81 31.46
N VAL A 10 52.46 12.73 30.14
CA VAL A 10 51.32 13.14 29.33
C VAL A 10 50.06 12.33 29.68
N ALA A 11 48.97 13.02 30.01
CA ALA A 11 47.66 12.43 30.17
C ALA A 11 46.86 12.52 28.86
N THR A 12 46.86 11.45 28.07
CA THR A 12 45.87 11.22 27.01
C THR A 12 44.61 10.62 27.62
N LEU A 13 43.58 11.45 27.80
CA LEU A 13 42.22 11.02 28.14
C LEU A 13 41.57 10.39 26.89
N PHE A 14 41.52 9.05 26.84
CA PHE A 14 40.60 8.35 25.94
C PHE A 14 39.21 8.33 26.58
N ALA A 15 38.33 9.19 26.10
CA ALA A 15 36.89 9.10 26.36
C ALA A 15 36.33 7.88 25.59
N ALA A 16 36.27 6.72 26.24
CA ALA A 16 35.50 5.60 25.73
C ALA A 16 34.04 5.80 26.11
N GLY A 17 33.23 6.30 25.17
CA GLY A 17 31.78 6.30 25.31
C GLY A 17 31.24 4.88 25.34
N LEU A 18 30.32 4.59 26.27
CA LEU A 18 29.54 3.36 26.29
C LEU A 18 28.81 3.22 24.94
N SER A 19 29.27 2.31 24.09
CA SER A 19 28.59 1.99 22.84
C SER A 19 27.35 1.17 23.17
N GLN A 20 26.19 1.81 23.29
CA GLN A 20 24.91 1.11 23.37
C GLN A 20 24.68 0.40 22.03
N ALA A 21 24.53 -0.93 22.07
CA ALA A 21 24.25 -1.72 20.88
C ALA A 21 22.83 -1.43 20.39
N GLN A 22 22.71 -0.64 19.33
CA GLN A 22 21.44 -0.35 18.67
C GLN A 22 21.05 -1.55 17.80
N VAL A 23 19.83 -2.06 17.97
CA VAL A 23 19.29 -3.21 17.22
C VAL A 23 18.50 -2.72 16.02
N LEU A 24 18.81 -3.28 14.85
CA LEU A 24 18.09 -3.05 13.60
C LEU A 24 16.68 -3.65 13.67
N ILE A 25 15.65 -2.87 13.31
CA ILE A 25 14.27 -3.34 13.16
C ILE A 25 13.99 -3.59 11.68
N ASN A 26 14.17 -4.83 11.24
CA ASN A 26 14.05 -5.22 9.82
C ASN A 26 12.70 -4.86 9.20
N GLU A 27 11.61 -5.07 9.93
CA GLU A 27 10.23 -4.78 9.49
C GLU A 27 9.99 -3.28 9.18
N LEU A 28 10.84 -2.40 9.70
CA LEU A 28 10.77 -0.95 9.53
C LEU A 28 11.96 -0.42 8.73
N SER A 29 12.73 -1.31 8.09
CA SER A 29 13.99 -0.94 7.45
C SER A 29 14.13 -1.51 6.04
N PHE A 30 14.60 -0.69 5.11
CA PHE A 30 15.01 -1.10 3.76
C PHE A 30 16.32 -0.42 3.35
N GLY A 31 17.04 -1.01 2.39
CA GLY A 31 18.23 -0.40 1.78
C GLY A 31 19.53 -0.50 2.58
N HIS A 32 19.49 -1.01 3.81
CA HIS A 32 20.68 -1.21 4.66
C HIS A 32 21.71 -2.21 4.06
N SER A 33 21.27 -3.12 3.19
CA SER A 33 22.13 -4.07 2.46
C SER A 33 22.64 -3.53 1.12
N GLY A 34 22.30 -2.29 0.76
CA GLY A 34 22.60 -1.69 -0.55
C GLY A 34 21.65 -2.13 -1.68
N ARG A 35 20.65 -2.97 -1.38
CA ARG A 35 19.57 -3.35 -2.31
C ARG A 35 18.21 -3.13 -1.64
N LEU A 36 17.23 -2.66 -2.40
CA LEU A 36 15.90 -2.34 -1.88
C LEU A 36 14.90 -3.49 -1.98
N GLY A 37 14.98 -4.27 -3.06
CA GLY A 37 13.93 -5.21 -3.41
C GLY A 37 14.35 -6.67 -3.36
N ALA A 38 13.37 -7.53 -3.11
CA ALA A 38 13.44 -8.93 -3.50
C ALA A 38 13.29 -9.05 -5.03
N ALA A 39 13.59 -10.23 -5.59
CA ALA A 39 13.56 -10.46 -7.04
C ALA A 39 12.18 -10.23 -7.70
N ASP A 40 11.12 -10.03 -6.90
CA ASP A 40 9.74 -9.80 -7.30
C ASP A 40 9.38 -8.32 -7.51
N GLY A 41 10.32 -7.39 -7.31
CA GLY A 41 10.08 -5.96 -7.51
C GLY A 41 9.27 -5.31 -6.39
N ARG A 42 9.35 -5.84 -5.16
CA ARG A 42 8.74 -5.25 -3.96
C ARG A 42 9.79 -4.98 -2.89
N ILE A 43 9.54 -3.97 -2.06
CA ILE A 43 10.28 -3.74 -0.83
C ILE A 43 9.55 -4.48 0.30
N PRO A 44 10.16 -5.51 0.93
CA PRO A 44 9.51 -6.28 1.98
C PRO A 44 9.04 -5.38 3.13
N HIS A 45 7.83 -5.61 3.65
CA HIS A 45 7.23 -4.85 4.76
C HIS A 45 6.87 -3.38 4.46
N PHE A 46 6.89 -2.99 3.18
CA PHE A 46 6.54 -1.64 2.75
C PHE A 46 5.48 -1.62 1.64
N SER A 47 4.49 -0.76 1.83
CA SER A 47 3.47 -0.40 0.85
C SER A 47 3.89 0.83 0.04
N ILE A 48 4.00 0.68 -1.27
CA ILE A 48 4.29 1.77 -2.21
C ILE A 48 2.99 2.23 -2.90
N SER A 49 2.81 3.53 -3.08
CA SER A 49 1.70 4.11 -3.83
C SER A 49 2.14 5.38 -4.56
N GLY A 50 1.55 5.69 -5.71
CA GLY A 50 1.74 6.95 -6.40
C GLY A 50 0.62 7.30 -7.37
N GLN A 51 0.49 8.59 -7.64
CA GLN A 51 -0.51 9.19 -8.53
C GLN A 51 0.08 10.44 -9.22
N PRO A 52 -0.17 10.64 -10.53
CA PRO A 52 -0.83 9.71 -11.45
C PRO A 52 0.00 8.46 -11.77
N GLN A 53 1.32 8.46 -11.52
CA GLN A 53 2.19 7.32 -11.83
C GLN A 53 2.69 6.64 -10.56
N GLN A 54 2.91 5.32 -10.65
CA GLN A 54 3.54 4.57 -9.56
C GLN A 54 5.04 4.89 -9.49
N PRO A 55 5.64 4.92 -8.28
CA PRO A 55 7.07 5.07 -8.11
C PRO A 55 7.87 4.00 -8.85
N GLU A 56 9.04 4.38 -9.37
CA GLU A 56 9.95 3.44 -10.04
C GLU A 56 10.89 2.81 -9.00
N LEU A 57 10.82 1.50 -8.85
CA LEU A 57 11.71 0.75 -7.97
C LEU A 57 12.93 0.24 -8.75
N LEU A 58 14.11 0.71 -8.36
CA LEU A 58 15.39 0.22 -8.86
C LEU A 58 16.08 -0.65 -7.81
N SER A 59 17.18 -1.29 -8.21
CA SER A 59 17.89 -2.24 -7.35
C SER A 59 18.38 -1.62 -6.04
N ASN A 60 18.81 -0.36 -6.05
CA ASN A 60 19.44 0.34 -4.93
C ASN A 60 18.68 1.59 -4.45
N LYS A 61 17.61 1.99 -5.15
CA LYS A 61 16.84 3.21 -4.83
C LYS A 61 15.40 3.12 -5.33
N ILE A 62 14.50 3.83 -4.68
CA ILE A 62 13.14 4.06 -5.16
C ILE A 62 13.04 5.51 -5.60
N ILE A 63 12.56 5.72 -6.82
CA ILE A 63 12.29 7.05 -7.36
C ILE A 63 10.83 7.35 -7.04
N LEU A 64 10.61 8.13 -5.99
CA LEU A 64 9.28 8.52 -5.53
C LEU A 64 8.61 9.45 -6.54
N THR A 65 9.37 10.40 -7.08
CA THR A 65 8.90 11.28 -8.16
C THR A 65 9.95 11.34 -9.27
N PRO A 66 9.56 11.17 -10.55
CA PRO A 66 10.47 11.32 -11.68
C PRO A 66 10.64 12.80 -12.06
N MET A 67 11.65 13.09 -12.90
CA MET A 67 11.86 14.44 -13.46
C MET A 67 10.78 14.87 -14.47
N ALA A 68 9.97 13.93 -14.95
CA ALA A 68 8.78 14.19 -15.78
C ALA A 68 7.87 12.95 -15.79
N PRO A 69 6.53 13.10 -15.87
CA PRO A 69 5.79 14.36 -15.82
C PRO A 69 5.66 14.92 -14.39
N GLY A 70 5.36 16.21 -14.26
CA GLY A 70 5.11 16.89 -12.96
C GLY A 70 3.77 16.53 -12.32
N ASN A 71 3.43 17.22 -11.22
CA ASN A 71 2.23 16.98 -10.39
C ASN A 71 2.11 15.55 -9.85
N GLN A 72 3.25 14.98 -9.46
CA GLN A 72 3.29 13.62 -8.92
C GLN A 72 3.17 13.67 -7.41
N ARG A 73 2.44 12.72 -6.86
CA ARG A 73 2.38 12.42 -5.43
C ARG A 73 2.64 10.95 -5.22
N SER A 74 3.46 10.64 -4.24
CA SER A 74 3.91 9.28 -4.00
C SER A 74 4.15 9.05 -2.53
N SER A 75 4.15 7.79 -2.14
CA SER A 75 4.40 7.36 -0.79
C SER A 75 5.03 5.98 -0.74
N ILE A 76 5.86 5.78 0.27
CA ILE A 76 6.27 4.48 0.76
C ILE A 76 6.02 4.45 2.27
N TRP A 77 5.26 3.47 2.75
CA TRP A 77 4.87 3.33 4.16
C TRP A 77 5.26 1.96 4.67
N ALA A 78 5.77 1.89 5.90
CA ALA A 78 5.94 0.62 6.60
C ALA A 78 4.56 0.01 6.86
N ASP A 79 4.44 -1.31 6.71
CA ASP A 79 3.18 -2.04 6.95
C ASP A 79 2.95 -2.32 8.44
N SER A 80 4.01 -2.24 9.26
CA SER A 80 3.98 -2.46 10.71
C SER A 80 4.29 -1.17 11.49
N PRO A 81 3.73 -0.98 12.69
CA PRO A 81 4.04 0.17 13.54
C PRO A 81 5.33 -0.05 14.35
N LEU A 82 5.99 1.04 14.74
CA LEU A 82 7.09 1.02 15.70
C LEU A 82 6.57 0.81 17.12
N THR A 83 7.04 -0.23 17.80
CA THR A 83 6.64 -0.54 19.20
C THR A 83 7.60 0.00 20.25
N ARG A 84 8.65 0.74 19.85
CA ARG A 84 9.74 1.22 20.71
C ARG A 84 9.61 2.72 20.98
N THR A 85 9.96 3.12 22.21
CA THR A 85 9.91 4.52 22.65
C THR A 85 11.21 5.28 22.39
N ALA A 86 12.35 4.58 22.38
CA ALA A 86 13.66 5.14 22.03
C ALA A 86 14.12 4.51 20.71
N TRP A 87 14.42 5.36 19.72
CA TRP A 87 14.71 4.89 18.36
C TRP A 87 15.52 5.92 17.57
N VAL A 88 16.16 5.42 16.51
CA VAL A 88 16.82 6.21 15.46
C VAL A 88 16.26 5.79 14.12
N ALA A 89 15.81 6.76 13.32
CA ALA A 89 15.49 6.55 11.92
C ALA A 89 16.53 7.28 11.05
N ASP A 90 17.21 6.52 10.19
CA ASP A 90 18.25 6.99 9.27
C ASP A 90 17.73 6.87 7.82
N VAL A 91 17.58 8.02 7.15
CA VAL A 91 17.05 8.13 5.79
C VAL A 91 18.10 8.72 4.87
N ASP A 92 18.43 8.00 3.80
CA ASP A 92 19.26 8.54 2.72
C ASP A 92 18.37 8.91 1.54
N PHE A 93 18.37 10.18 1.17
CA PHE A 93 17.57 10.71 0.07
C PHE A 93 18.42 11.52 -0.91
N ARG A 94 17.90 11.76 -2.11
CA ARG A 94 18.48 12.70 -3.06
C ARG A 94 17.37 13.44 -3.80
N ALA A 95 17.60 14.73 -4.03
CA ALA A 95 16.76 15.54 -4.90
C ALA A 95 17.58 16.06 -6.08
N SER A 96 17.07 15.86 -7.30
CA SER A 96 17.71 16.33 -8.52
C SER A 96 16.67 16.93 -9.46
N GLY A 97 16.97 18.06 -10.08
CA GLY A 97 16.03 18.68 -11.01
C GLY A 97 16.62 19.85 -11.79
N PRO A 98 15.95 20.26 -12.88
CA PRO A 98 16.37 21.42 -13.66
C PRO A 98 16.21 22.72 -12.87
N ASP A 99 16.64 23.81 -13.48
CA ASP A 99 16.45 25.15 -12.91
C ASP A 99 14.97 25.42 -12.62
N ARG A 100 14.72 25.99 -11.44
CA ARG A 100 13.37 26.29 -10.93
C ARG A 100 12.43 25.08 -10.81
N ALA A 101 12.95 23.86 -10.85
CA ALA A 101 12.19 22.70 -10.38
C ALA A 101 12.01 22.75 -8.86
N GLY A 102 11.02 22.01 -8.39
CA GLY A 102 10.73 21.96 -6.96
C GLY A 102 9.85 20.78 -6.58
N GLY A 103 9.35 20.86 -5.37
CA GLY A 103 8.60 19.80 -4.70
C GLY A 103 9.09 19.67 -3.28
N ASN A 104 8.56 18.67 -2.59
CA ASN A 104 8.89 18.40 -1.20
C ASN A 104 9.04 16.90 -0.98
N LEU A 105 9.92 16.55 -0.05
CA LEU A 105 10.03 15.24 0.57
C LEU A 105 9.55 15.35 2.01
N ASN A 106 8.74 14.41 2.47
CA ASN A 106 8.14 14.43 3.80
C ASN A 106 8.42 13.07 4.45
N ILE A 107 9.14 13.07 5.57
CA ILE A 107 9.43 11.87 6.36
C ILE A 107 8.49 11.88 7.56
N TRP A 108 7.62 10.88 7.63
CA TRP A 108 6.52 10.79 8.57
C TRP A 108 6.80 9.76 9.66
N PHE A 109 6.30 10.08 10.86
CA PHE A 109 6.06 9.11 11.93
C PHE A 109 4.65 9.39 12.48
N ALA A 110 3.64 8.67 11.97
CA ALA A 110 2.23 9.01 12.16
C ALA A 110 1.36 7.81 12.56
N ARG A 111 0.34 8.03 13.40
CA ARG A 111 -0.48 6.98 14.02
C ARG A 111 -1.18 6.07 13.02
N ARG A 112 -1.77 6.63 11.95
CA ARG A 112 -2.52 5.90 10.91
C ARG A 112 -1.93 6.14 9.53
N GLY A 113 -0.59 6.05 9.45
CA GLY A 113 0.25 6.50 8.33
C GLY A 113 -0.42 6.50 6.95
N LYS A 114 -0.51 5.32 6.32
CA LYS A 114 -1.04 5.17 4.95
C LYS A 114 -2.52 5.55 4.84
N GLU A 115 -3.33 5.22 5.85
CA GLU A 115 -4.79 5.41 5.84
C GLU A 115 -5.20 6.88 5.97
N GLU A 116 -4.42 7.67 6.71
CA GLU A 116 -4.72 9.06 7.06
C GLU A 116 -3.93 10.05 6.19
N VAL A 117 -2.65 9.79 5.98
CA VAL A 117 -1.78 10.68 5.19
C VAL A 117 -1.73 10.25 3.73
N GLY A 118 -1.60 8.95 3.45
CA GLY A 118 -1.51 8.41 2.09
C GLY A 118 -0.32 8.99 1.33
N THR A 119 -0.59 9.67 0.20
CA THR A 119 0.43 10.33 -0.64
C THR A 119 0.54 11.85 -0.39
N ASN A 120 -0.10 12.36 0.66
CA ASN A 120 -0.09 13.79 0.95
C ASN A 120 1.25 14.29 1.48
N SER A 121 1.50 15.58 1.24
CA SER A 121 2.56 16.35 1.90
C SER A 121 2.00 17.06 3.14
N VAL A 122 2.85 17.69 3.95
CA VAL A 122 2.38 18.52 5.08
C VAL A 122 1.37 19.61 4.66
N TYR A 123 1.46 20.07 3.41
CA TYR A 123 0.61 21.14 2.86
C TYR A 123 -0.75 20.67 2.39
N THR A 124 -0.92 19.37 2.21
CA THR A 124 -2.14 18.77 1.64
C THR A 124 -2.74 17.70 2.55
N ALA A 125 -2.05 17.36 3.65
CA ALA A 125 -2.57 16.48 4.68
C ALA A 125 -3.67 17.19 5.48
N GLY A 126 -4.71 16.45 5.84
CA GLY A 126 -5.76 16.96 6.69
C GLY A 126 -5.34 16.98 8.16
N LYS A 127 -6.17 16.37 9.02
CA LYS A 127 -5.79 16.05 10.39
C LYS A 127 -4.87 14.84 10.40
N PHE A 128 -3.77 14.94 11.14
CA PHE A 128 -2.92 13.79 11.44
C PHE A 128 -2.44 13.78 12.88
N ASP A 129 -2.05 12.61 13.38
CA ASP A 129 -1.41 12.48 14.68
C ASP A 129 0.00 11.93 14.55
N GLY A 130 1.00 12.75 14.90
CA GLY A 130 2.42 12.41 14.87
C GLY A 130 3.32 13.53 14.39
N LEU A 131 4.46 13.13 13.82
CA LEU A 131 5.54 13.98 13.35
C LEU A 131 5.63 13.92 11.81
N VAL A 132 5.93 15.05 11.19
CA VAL A 132 6.49 15.10 9.84
C VAL A 132 7.70 16.01 9.77
N LEU A 133 8.75 15.50 9.13
CA LEU A 133 9.92 16.28 8.73
C LEU A 133 9.86 16.55 7.24
N VAL A 134 9.92 17.82 6.85
CA VAL A 134 9.75 18.27 5.47
C VAL A 134 11.05 18.85 4.96
N ILE A 135 11.45 18.43 3.77
CA ILE A 135 12.59 18.96 3.02
C ILE A 135 12.02 19.62 1.77
N ASP A 136 12.16 20.93 1.67
CA ASP A 136 11.64 21.73 0.56
C ASP A 136 12.41 23.03 0.34
N SER A 137 12.02 23.78 -0.68
CA SER A 137 12.62 25.06 -1.07
C SER A 137 12.07 26.27 -0.30
N HIS A 138 11.41 26.06 0.85
CA HIS A 138 10.92 27.18 1.66
C HIS A 138 12.09 28.08 2.12
N GLY A 139 11.81 29.35 2.40
CA GLY A 139 12.80 30.30 2.93
C GLY A 139 13.81 30.90 1.94
N GLY A 140 13.86 30.42 0.67
CA GLY A 140 14.71 31.01 -0.37
C GLY A 140 15.42 29.96 -1.23
N SER A 141 16.50 30.37 -1.92
CA SER A 141 17.17 29.52 -2.93
C SER A 141 17.88 28.29 -2.37
N GLY A 142 18.10 28.21 -1.06
CA GLY A 142 18.82 27.10 -0.45
C GLY A 142 17.96 25.89 -0.12
N GLY A 143 16.72 26.11 0.33
CA GLY A 143 15.90 25.06 0.91
C GLY A 143 16.21 24.80 2.38
N MET A 144 15.27 24.13 3.03
CA MET A 144 15.24 23.96 4.48
C MET A 144 14.72 22.59 4.86
N ILE A 145 15.05 22.18 6.08
CA ILE A 145 14.47 21.03 6.77
C ILE A 145 13.63 21.57 7.91
N ARG A 146 12.37 21.13 8.01
CA ARG A 146 11.39 21.64 9.00
C ARG A 146 10.60 20.52 9.65
N GLY A 147 10.47 20.56 10.97
CA GLY A 147 9.69 19.61 11.75
C GLY A 147 8.32 20.18 12.13
N PHE A 148 7.26 19.39 11.93
CA PHE A 148 5.89 19.71 12.30
C PHE A 148 5.29 18.60 13.17
N LEU A 149 4.43 18.99 14.10
CA LEU A 149 3.72 18.08 14.99
C LEU A 149 2.23 18.34 14.92
N ASN A 150 1.47 17.26 15.07
CA ASN A 150 0.03 17.34 15.20
C ASN A 150 -0.44 16.20 16.11
N ASP A 151 -1.49 16.42 16.87
CA ASP A 151 -2.10 15.47 17.81
C ASP A 151 -3.48 15.01 17.32
N GLY A 152 -3.76 15.21 16.03
CA GLY A 152 -5.04 14.96 15.38
C GLY A 152 -6.05 16.11 15.50
N THR A 153 -5.72 17.21 16.17
CA THR A 153 -6.67 18.32 16.38
C THR A 153 -6.67 19.32 15.22
N VAL A 154 -5.49 19.63 14.67
CA VAL A 154 -5.33 20.68 13.65
C VAL A 154 -5.50 20.08 12.26
N ASP A 155 -6.36 20.69 11.44
CA ASP A 155 -6.50 20.34 10.03
C ASP A 155 -5.52 21.16 9.19
N TYR A 156 -4.44 20.53 8.70
CA TYR A 156 -3.30 21.22 8.07
C TYR A 156 -3.64 21.80 6.69
N VAL A 157 -4.40 21.09 5.86
CA VAL A 157 -4.83 21.57 4.54
C VAL A 157 -5.70 22.83 4.63
N SER A 158 -6.39 23.02 5.75
CA SER A 158 -7.20 24.20 6.01
C SER A 158 -6.40 25.38 6.61
N GLN A 159 -5.10 25.21 6.88
CA GLN A 159 -4.27 26.26 7.45
C GLN A 159 -3.80 27.25 6.39
N PRO A 160 -4.01 28.56 6.58
CA PRO A 160 -3.56 29.56 5.61
C PRO A 160 -2.03 29.69 5.55
N ASN A 161 -1.33 29.29 6.62
CA ASN A 161 0.12 29.34 6.69
C ASN A 161 0.62 28.15 7.52
N VAL A 162 0.84 27.02 6.83
CA VAL A 162 1.41 25.81 7.42
C VAL A 162 2.82 26.08 7.95
N ASP A 163 3.60 26.95 7.31
CA ASP A 163 5.00 27.20 7.65
C ASP A 163 5.20 27.69 9.09
N LYS A 164 4.24 28.45 9.63
CA LYS A 164 4.24 28.93 11.02
C LYS A 164 4.03 27.85 12.08
N LEU A 165 3.62 26.65 11.67
CA LEU A 165 3.39 25.52 12.58
C LEU A 165 4.67 24.70 12.83
N ALA A 166 5.77 25.00 12.13
CA ALA A 166 7.03 24.31 12.34
C ALA A 166 7.54 24.56 13.77
N PHE A 167 7.89 23.50 14.50
CA PHE A 167 8.46 23.60 15.85
C PHE A 167 9.99 23.65 15.84
N GLY A 168 10.62 23.25 14.74
CA GLY A 168 12.07 23.24 14.56
C GLY A 168 12.43 23.31 13.08
N GLN A 169 13.53 23.98 12.74
CA GLN A 169 13.98 24.15 11.36
C GLN A 169 15.49 24.42 11.26
N CYS A 170 16.07 24.10 10.10
CA CYS A 170 17.41 24.55 9.72
C CYS A 170 17.52 24.74 8.19
N ASP A 171 18.44 25.59 7.77
CA ASP A 171 18.78 25.78 6.35
C ASP A 171 19.60 24.59 5.84
N TYR A 172 19.23 24.05 4.67
CA TYR A 172 19.97 22.96 4.05
C TYR A 172 19.80 22.92 2.52
N PHE A 173 20.92 23.10 1.81
CA PHE A 173 21.01 23.05 0.36
C PHE A 173 20.97 21.61 -0.17
N TYR A 174 19.78 21.04 -0.28
CA TYR A 174 19.58 19.61 -0.56
C TYR A 174 19.61 19.22 -2.06
N ARG A 175 19.40 20.18 -2.95
CA ARG A 175 19.22 19.93 -4.39
C ARG A 175 20.55 19.76 -5.12
N ASN A 176 20.60 18.83 -6.08
CA ASN A 176 21.68 18.68 -7.06
C ASN A 176 23.08 18.46 -6.44
N LEU A 177 23.16 17.85 -5.25
CA LEU A 177 24.42 17.56 -4.56
C LEU A 177 25.28 16.44 -5.20
N GLY A 178 24.72 15.69 -6.16
CA GLY A 178 25.38 14.53 -6.80
C GLY A 178 25.47 13.28 -5.92
N ARG A 179 25.48 13.43 -4.59
CA ARG A 179 25.42 12.36 -3.57
C ARG A 179 24.06 12.33 -2.86
N PRO A 180 23.70 11.21 -2.21
CA PRO A 180 22.62 11.21 -1.22
C PRO A 180 22.97 12.05 0.01
N SER A 181 21.94 12.61 0.62
CA SER A 181 21.95 13.30 1.90
C SER A 181 21.37 12.39 2.97
N GLN A 182 22.00 12.38 4.15
CA GLN A 182 21.57 11.54 5.27
C GLN A 182 20.80 12.38 6.30
N VAL A 183 19.55 12.04 6.56
CA VAL A 183 18.76 12.59 7.66
C VAL A 183 18.66 11.56 8.78
N LYS A 184 19.00 11.93 10.00
CA LYS A 184 18.82 11.10 11.20
C LYS A 184 17.84 11.75 12.16
N LEU A 185 16.74 11.05 12.44
CA LEU A 185 15.80 11.40 13.51
C LEU A 185 16.12 10.50 14.70
N ARG A 186 16.30 11.10 15.88
CA ARG A 186 16.60 10.36 17.11
C ARG A 186 15.60 10.76 18.19
N GLN A 187 14.81 9.80 18.65
CA GLN A 187 13.97 9.92 19.83
C GLN A 187 14.63 9.15 20.97
N THR A 188 14.86 9.83 22.08
CA THR A 188 15.25 9.20 23.35
C THR A 188 14.20 9.51 24.40
N ILE A 189 14.42 9.00 25.62
CA ILE A 189 13.61 9.36 26.79
C ILE A 189 13.74 10.85 27.13
N SER A 190 14.89 11.46 26.81
CA SER A 190 15.23 12.83 27.21
C SER A 190 15.02 13.88 26.12
N GLY A 191 14.75 13.48 24.88
CA GLY A 191 14.47 14.45 23.82
C GLY A 191 14.43 13.88 22.42
N PHE A 192 14.16 14.79 21.50
CA PHE A 192 14.10 14.56 20.07
C PHE A 192 15.14 15.41 19.35
N ARG A 193 15.89 14.79 18.44
CA ARG A 193 16.97 15.44 17.66
C ARG A 193 16.87 15.07 16.19
N VAL A 194 17.14 16.04 15.33
CA VAL A 194 17.32 15.86 13.89
C VAL A 194 18.73 16.28 13.48
N GLU A 195 19.42 15.40 12.76
CA GLU A 195 20.75 15.64 12.18
C GLU A 195 20.68 15.47 10.65
N ILE A 196 21.43 16.30 9.92
CA ILE A 196 21.58 16.26 8.47
C ILE A 196 23.06 16.18 8.10
N ASP A 197 23.45 15.13 7.38
CA ASP A 197 24.85 14.82 7.03
C ASP A 197 25.79 14.86 8.25
N GLY A 198 25.31 14.39 9.41
CA GLY A 198 26.05 14.39 10.67
C GLY A 198 26.10 15.73 11.42
N ASN A 199 25.49 16.78 10.90
CA ASN A 199 25.39 18.08 11.56
C ASN A 199 24.02 18.22 12.25
N LEU A 200 24.01 18.82 13.44
CA LEU A 200 22.76 19.13 14.15
C LEU A 200 21.91 20.11 13.33
N CYS A 201 20.67 19.74 13.02
CA CYS A 201 19.68 20.62 12.41
C CYS A 201 18.87 21.34 13.50
N PHE A 202 18.18 20.57 14.34
CA PHE A 202 17.49 21.08 15.52
C PHE A 202 17.27 19.96 16.56
N GLU A 203 17.09 20.35 17.81
CA GLU A 203 16.75 19.44 18.92
C GLU A 203 15.81 20.10 19.92
N THR A 204 15.08 19.27 20.66
CA THR A 204 14.14 19.73 21.69
C THR A 204 13.86 18.61 22.68
N ASP A 205 13.70 18.98 23.95
CA ASP A 205 13.30 18.09 25.05
C ASP A 205 11.77 18.03 25.23
N LYS A 206 11.01 18.83 24.45
CA LYS A 206 9.56 18.97 24.60
C LYS A 206 8.75 18.00 23.75
N VAL A 207 9.40 17.29 22.82
CA VAL A 207 8.74 16.38 21.89
C VAL A 207 8.84 14.95 22.41
N SER A 208 7.68 14.34 22.60
CA SER A 208 7.53 12.96 23.03
C SER A 208 6.60 12.23 22.06
N LEU A 209 7.17 11.37 21.23
CA LEU A 209 6.43 10.59 20.25
C LEU A 209 6.09 9.21 20.81
N PRO A 210 4.80 8.83 20.90
CA PRO A 210 4.41 7.54 21.44
C PRO A 210 4.73 6.39 20.47
N PRO A 211 4.84 5.16 20.98
CA PRO A 211 4.91 3.96 20.14
C PRO A 211 3.55 3.71 19.47
N GLY A 212 3.52 2.75 18.55
CA GLY A 212 2.34 2.35 17.79
C GLY A 212 2.13 3.14 16.49
N TYR A 213 3.10 3.97 16.07
CA TYR A 213 3.00 4.83 14.89
C TYR A 213 3.81 4.24 13.73
N TYR A 214 3.49 4.65 12.51
CA TYR A 214 4.05 4.13 11.28
C TYR A 214 5.05 5.11 10.68
N PHE A 215 6.18 4.57 10.23
CA PHE A 215 7.09 5.32 9.38
C PHE A 215 6.60 5.35 7.94
N GLY A 216 6.75 6.50 7.30
CA GLY A 216 6.53 6.64 5.88
C GLY A 216 7.29 7.79 5.28
N ILE A 217 7.42 7.78 3.97
CA ILE A 217 8.02 8.88 3.21
C ILE A 217 7.07 9.20 2.07
N THR A 218 6.69 10.47 1.94
CA THR A 218 5.91 10.96 0.80
C THR A 218 6.68 12.02 0.05
N ALA A 219 6.48 12.07 -1.27
CA ALA A 219 7.01 13.14 -2.10
C ALA A 219 5.91 13.72 -2.98
N ALA A 220 5.89 15.05 -3.10
CA ALA A 220 4.94 15.77 -3.94
C ALA A 220 5.65 16.83 -4.78
N THR A 221 5.31 16.92 -6.06
CA THR A 221 5.93 17.85 -7.00
C THR A 221 4.89 18.77 -7.67
N PRO A 222 5.28 19.98 -8.08
CA PRO A 222 4.48 20.84 -8.95
C PRO A 222 4.65 20.44 -10.43
N ASP A 223 4.19 21.30 -11.35
CA ASP A 223 4.35 21.12 -12.80
C ASP A 223 5.80 20.92 -13.25
N ASN A 224 6.75 21.62 -12.62
CA ASN A 224 8.18 21.49 -12.85
C ASN A 224 8.83 20.70 -11.69
N PRO A 225 8.95 19.37 -11.80
CA PRO A 225 9.27 18.52 -10.67
C PRO A 225 10.79 18.40 -10.44
N ASP A 226 11.18 18.41 -9.18
CA ASP A 226 12.38 17.70 -8.76
C ASP A 226 12.09 16.20 -8.72
N SER A 227 13.09 15.39 -9.07
CA SER A 227 13.07 13.98 -8.78
C SER A 227 13.53 13.74 -7.35
N PHE A 228 12.66 13.11 -6.56
CA PHE A 228 12.98 12.66 -5.21
C PHE A 228 13.23 11.15 -5.20
N GLU A 229 14.42 10.78 -4.74
CA GLU A 229 14.90 9.41 -4.67
C GLU A 229 15.22 9.04 -3.22
N VAL A 230 14.88 7.82 -2.80
CA VAL A 230 15.21 7.30 -1.47
C VAL A 230 16.03 6.02 -1.61
N PHE A 231 17.16 5.96 -0.90
CA PHE A 231 18.12 4.86 -0.96
C PHE A 231 17.97 3.93 0.24
N LYS A 232 17.63 4.49 1.41
CA LYS A 232 17.37 3.70 2.62
C LYS A 232 16.43 4.44 3.56
N LEU A 233 15.72 3.65 4.35
CA LEU A 233 15.11 4.02 5.62
C LEU A 233 15.52 2.91 6.58
N VAL A 234 16.25 3.25 7.63
CA VAL A 234 16.76 2.27 8.59
C VAL A 234 16.34 2.70 9.97
N VAL A 235 15.57 1.85 10.65
CA VAL A 235 15.09 2.10 12.00
C VAL A 235 15.81 1.19 12.97
N MET A 236 16.42 1.79 13.98
CA MET A 236 17.14 1.11 15.04
C MET A 236 16.57 1.52 16.40
N SER A 237 16.64 0.64 17.39
CA SER A 237 16.23 0.90 18.75
C SER A 237 17.21 0.28 19.72
N ASP A 238 17.33 0.85 20.91
CA ASP A 238 17.98 0.16 22.01
C ASP A 238 17.12 -1.07 22.37
N SER A 239 17.74 -2.18 22.74
CA SER A 239 17.11 -3.51 22.85
C SER A 239 15.93 -3.64 23.82
N THR A 240 15.52 -2.58 24.52
CA THR A 240 14.41 -2.61 25.48
C THR A 240 13.06 -2.75 24.76
N VAL A 241 12.66 -4.00 24.58
CA VAL A 241 11.33 -4.55 24.89
C VAL A 241 10.30 -3.63 25.56
N SER A 242 9.77 -2.55 24.98
CA SER A 242 8.51 -1.97 25.50
C SER A 242 7.34 -2.82 25.02
N GLY A 243 7.23 -4.04 25.56
CA GLY A 243 6.22 -5.03 25.23
C GLY A 243 5.79 -5.78 26.48
N GLU A 244 4.66 -5.34 27.05
CA GLU A 244 3.65 -6.13 27.75
C GLU A 244 4.12 -7.18 28.79
N GLN A 245 4.03 -6.79 30.06
CA GLN A 245 3.70 -7.73 31.13
C GLN A 245 2.33 -8.37 30.82
N ASN A 246 2.36 -9.50 30.11
CA ASN A 246 1.19 -10.35 29.96
C ASN A 246 1.05 -11.19 31.24
N ASN A 247 0.46 -10.57 32.27
CA ASN A 247 -0.05 -11.26 33.46
C ASN A 247 -1.26 -12.09 33.04
N ASN A 248 -1.02 -13.30 32.54
CA ASN A 248 -2.04 -14.34 32.42
C ASN A 248 -1.39 -15.71 32.68
N VAL A 249 -0.98 -15.93 33.92
CA VAL A 249 -0.77 -17.28 34.45
C VAL A 249 -2.16 -17.85 34.76
N TYR A 250 -2.74 -18.57 33.82
CA TYR A 250 -3.84 -19.48 34.12
C TYR A 250 -3.28 -20.66 34.92
N GLU A 251 -3.59 -20.63 36.21
CA GLU A 251 -3.41 -21.71 37.17
C GLU A 251 -4.23 -22.94 36.75
N TYR A 252 -3.57 -23.96 36.20
CA TYR A 252 -4.10 -25.33 36.23
C TYR A 252 -3.32 -26.13 37.26
N ARG A 253 -3.94 -26.24 38.44
CA ARG A 253 -3.62 -27.23 39.47
C ARG A 253 -4.01 -28.61 38.96
N SER A 254 -3.03 -29.46 38.74
CA SER A 254 -3.17 -30.91 38.82
C SER A 254 -2.07 -31.47 39.72
N ARG A 255 -2.49 -31.89 40.91
CA ARG A 255 -1.70 -32.72 41.82
C ARG A 255 -1.49 -34.09 41.19
N GLN A 256 -0.25 -34.54 41.08
CA GLN A 256 0.07 -35.95 41.29
C GLN A 256 1.46 -36.05 41.94
N HIS A 257 1.44 -36.53 43.18
CA HIS A 257 2.58 -37.06 43.90
C HIS A 257 3.02 -38.36 43.21
N HIS A 258 4.32 -38.56 42.97
CA HIS A 258 5.08 -39.78 43.29
C HIS A 258 6.58 -39.40 43.39
N PRO A 259 7.33 -39.99 44.33
CA PRO A 259 8.74 -39.67 44.56
C PRO A 259 9.64 -40.54 43.70
N ASP A 260 10.70 -39.98 43.12
CA ASP A 260 11.88 -40.80 42.87
C ASP A 260 13.17 -39.99 42.93
N VAL A 261 14.11 -40.58 43.67
CA VAL A 261 15.46 -40.09 43.88
C VAL A 261 16.28 -40.59 42.71
N ASN A 262 16.84 -39.70 41.90
CA ASN A 262 18.13 -39.97 41.29
C ASN A 262 18.89 -38.69 40.97
N SER A 263 19.93 -38.49 41.76
CA SER A 263 21.11 -37.68 41.45
C SER A 263 21.58 -37.92 40.03
N HIS A 264 21.78 -36.86 39.23
CA HIS A 264 22.84 -36.75 38.23
C HIS A 264 23.10 -35.26 37.93
N GLY A 265 24.34 -34.83 38.22
CA GLY A 265 25.01 -33.66 37.66
C GLY A 265 24.28 -32.32 37.70
N GLN A 266 24.44 -31.57 38.79
CA GLN A 266 24.33 -30.11 38.76
C GLN A 266 25.31 -29.56 37.71
N GLN A 267 24.83 -29.30 36.49
CA GLN A 267 25.40 -28.22 35.68
C GLN A 267 24.90 -26.93 36.34
N GLY A 268 25.79 -26.33 37.13
CA GLY A 268 25.56 -25.01 37.70
C GLY A 268 25.20 -24.05 36.58
N ASP A 269 24.03 -23.44 36.73
CA ASP A 269 23.57 -22.34 35.91
C ASP A 269 24.51 -21.15 36.16
N TYR A 270 25.56 -21.01 35.35
CA TYR A 270 26.49 -19.87 35.36
C TYR A 270 25.90 -18.70 34.56
N SER A 271 24.62 -18.41 34.75
CA SER A 271 23.95 -17.25 34.14
C SER A 271 23.94 -16.02 35.04
N ASP A 272 24.61 -16.07 36.19
CA ASP A 272 24.86 -14.86 36.97
C ASP A 272 26.04 -14.08 36.37
N PRO A 273 25.80 -12.87 35.83
CA PRO A 273 26.88 -12.04 35.33
C PRO A 273 27.82 -11.70 36.48
N ILE A 274 29.13 -11.99 36.31
CA ILE A 274 30.16 -11.55 37.25
C ILE A 274 30.12 -10.00 37.27
N PRO A 275 29.83 -9.36 38.42
CA PRO A 275 29.75 -7.91 38.50
C PRO A 275 31.09 -7.26 38.11
N ASP A 276 31.04 -6.20 37.31
CA ASP A 276 32.24 -5.49 36.93
C ASP A 276 32.84 -4.73 38.11
N GLN A 277 34.08 -5.07 38.45
CA GLN A 277 34.87 -4.44 39.50
C GLN A 277 36.16 -3.90 38.89
N PRO A 278 36.64 -2.72 39.34
CA PRO A 278 37.90 -2.17 38.85
C PRO A 278 39.06 -3.09 39.25
N ALA A 279 40.04 -3.25 38.35
CA ALA A 279 41.19 -4.15 38.53
C ALA A 279 41.98 -3.87 39.81
N ASP A 280 41.98 -2.60 40.27
CA ASP A 280 42.65 -2.13 41.49
C ASP A 280 42.06 -2.73 42.79
N THR A 281 40.88 -3.35 42.72
CA THR A 281 40.23 -4.03 43.85
C THR A 281 40.96 -5.31 44.23
N PHE A 282 41.64 -5.95 43.28
CA PHE A 282 42.37 -7.19 43.51
C PHE A 282 43.84 -6.88 43.82
N GLN A 283 44.15 -6.86 45.12
CA GLN A 283 45.46 -6.47 45.63
C GLN A 283 46.50 -7.59 45.49
N THR A 284 46.04 -8.85 45.40
CA THR A 284 46.92 -10.01 45.30
C THR A 284 46.88 -10.64 43.91
N SER A 285 48.02 -11.15 43.46
CA SER A 285 48.14 -11.88 42.18
C SER A 285 47.23 -13.12 42.13
N LYS A 286 46.95 -13.72 43.29
CA LYS A 286 46.02 -14.86 43.43
C LYS A 286 44.59 -14.45 43.11
N GLU A 287 44.10 -13.34 43.66
CA GLU A 287 42.74 -12.82 43.40
C GLU A 287 42.56 -12.37 41.95
N GLN A 288 43.57 -11.70 41.38
CA GLN A 288 43.60 -11.32 39.97
C GLN A 288 43.49 -12.55 39.04
N PHE A 289 44.19 -13.64 39.39
CA PHE A 289 44.12 -14.88 38.63
C PHE A 289 42.74 -15.55 38.71
N TYR A 290 42.09 -15.54 39.88
CA TYR A 290 40.73 -16.08 40.03
C TYR A 290 39.69 -15.30 39.22
N ASP A 291 39.74 -13.96 39.25
CA ASP A 291 38.83 -13.13 38.46
C ASP A 291 39.03 -13.38 36.95
N LEU A 292 40.28 -13.36 36.48
CA LEU A 292 40.60 -13.63 35.08
C LEU A 292 40.14 -15.03 34.64
N HIS A 293 40.38 -16.06 35.47
CA HIS A 293 39.98 -17.43 35.18
C HIS A 293 38.45 -17.56 35.07
N ASN A 294 37.71 -16.96 36.01
CA ASN A 294 36.25 -17.00 36.01
C ASN A 294 35.67 -16.24 34.80
N ARG A 295 36.22 -15.07 34.46
CA ARG A 295 35.81 -14.29 33.27
C ARG A 295 36.09 -15.04 31.96
N LEU A 296 37.24 -15.70 31.84
CA LEU A 296 37.57 -16.53 30.67
C LEU A 296 36.59 -17.70 30.54
N GLN A 297 36.24 -18.33 31.65
CA GLN A 297 35.28 -19.43 31.68
C GLN A 297 33.87 -18.96 31.27
N SER A 298 33.39 -17.83 31.82
CA SER A 298 32.12 -17.22 31.42
C SER A 298 32.10 -16.82 29.94
N ALA A 299 33.17 -16.22 29.43
CA ALA A 299 33.30 -15.86 28.01
C ALA A 299 33.24 -17.10 27.11
N THR A 300 33.91 -18.19 27.50
CA THR A 300 33.90 -19.46 26.76
C THR A 300 32.49 -20.06 26.71
N HIS A 301 31.75 -20.00 27.81
CA HIS A 301 30.35 -20.47 27.84
C HIS A 301 29.42 -19.61 26.98
N GLN A 302 29.59 -18.28 26.97
CA GLN A 302 28.82 -17.38 26.12
C GLN A 302 29.10 -17.61 24.63
N ILE A 303 30.37 -17.84 24.26
CA ILE A 303 30.73 -18.21 22.88
C ILE A 303 30.04 -19.50 22.46
N ASN A 304 30.03 -20.52 23.34
CA ASN A 304 29.34 -21.78 23.07
C ASN A 304 27.81 -21.61 22.98
N SER A 305 27.20 -20.75 23.80
CA SER A 305 25.76 -20.47 23.69
C SER A 305 25.42 -19.73 22.40
N VAL A 306 26.25 -18.78 21.97
CA VAL A 306 26.10 -18.06 20.69
C VAL A 306 26.27 -19.04 19.52
N TYR A 307 27.28 -19.89 19.54
CA TYR A 307 27.49 -20.91 18.51
C TYR A 307 26.29 -21.85 18.38
N ASN A 308 25.74 -22.32 19.51
CA ASN A 308 24.56 -23.18 19.51
C ASN A 308 23.30 -22.45 19.02
N ALA A 309 23.13 -21.16 19.38
CA ALA A 309 22.02 -20.34 18.90
C ALA A 309 22.10 -20.10 17.38
N VAL A 310 23.30 -19.79 16.86
CA VAL A 310 23.55 -19.60 15.42
C VAL A 310 23.33 -20.89 14.65
N SER A 311 23.83 -22.02 15.14
CA SER A 311 23.61 -23.34 14.53
C SER A 311 22.13 -23.72 14.47
N LYS A 312 21.39 -23.46 15.56
CA LYS A 312 19.94 -23.67 15.62
C LYS A 312 19.19 -22.75 14.65
N HIS A 313 19.59 -21.49 14.53
CA HIS A 313 18.98 -20.55 13.58
C HIS A 313 19.22 -20.99 12.14
N HIS A 314 20.42 -21.45 11.81
CA HIS A 314 20.75 -21.98 10.50
C HIS A 314 19.90 -23.20 10.12
N GLN A 315 19.68 -24.13 11.06
CA GLN A 315 18.78 -25.26 10.84
C GLN A 315 17.32 -24.85 10.62
N MET A 316 16.84 -23.83 11.34
CA MET A 316 15.48 -23.31 11.16
C MET A 316 15.31 -22.58 9.83
N ASP A 317 16.33 -21.87 9.35
CA ASP A 317 16.28 -21.20 8.06
C ASP A 317 16.28 -22.20 6.89
N GLU A 318 17.09 -23.27 6.97
CA GLU A 318 17.02 -24.38 6.00
C GLU A 318 15.63 -25.04 5.96
N GLN A 319 14.99 -25.24 7.12
CA GLN A 319 13.62 -25.77 7.19
C GLN A 319 12.61 -24.83 6.53
N ARG A 320 12.69 -23.51 6.80
CA ARG A 320 11.85 -22.51 6.15
C ARG A 320 12.07 -22.47 4.65
N HIS A 321 13.30 -22.61 4.18
CA HIS A 321 13.61 -22.66 2.76
C HIS A 321 12.98 -23.89 2.07
N ASP A 322 12.98 -25.06 2.74
CA ASP A 322 12.33 -26.26 2.20
C ASP A 322 10.79 -26.13 2.19
N GLU A 323 10.20 -25.53 3.23
CA GLU A 323 8.77 -25.22 3.26
C GLU A 323 8.37 -24.20 2.17
N MET A 324 9.17 -23.15 1.98
CA MET A 324 8.96 -22.15 0.94
C MET A 324 9.07 -22.78 -0.45
N LYS A 325 10.03 -23.68 -0.67
CA LYS A 325 10.16 -24.41 -1.95
C LYS A 325 8.93 -25.27 -2.23
N LYS A 326 8.42 -25.98 -1.21
CA LYS A 326 7.17 -26.76 -1.32
C LYS A 326 5.96 -25.88 -1.64
N ALA A 327 5.85 -24.70 -1.02
CA ALA A 327 4.79 -23.73 -1.31
C ALA A 327 4.88 -23.19 -2.75
N VAL A 328 6.09 -22.90 -3.24
CA VAL A 328 6.32 -22.46 -4.62
C VAL A 328 5.98 -23.57 -5.62
N ASP A 329 6.31 -24.82 -5.33
CA ASP A 329 5.96 -25.95 -6.20
C ASP A 329 4.45 -26.25 -6.21
N SER A 330 3.74 -26.03 -5.11
CA SER A 330 2.27 -26.10 -5.08
C SER A 330 1.62 -24.99 -5.91
N LEU A 331 2.12 -23.74 -5.78
CA LEU A 331 1.70 -22.62 -6.61
C LEU A 331 1.93 -22.88 -8.10
N ARG A 332 3.07 -23.48 -8.46
CA ARG A 332 3.32 -23.90 -9.85
C ARG A 332 2.31 -24.92 -10.36
N HIS A 333 1.88 -25.86 -9.52
CA HIS A 333 0.85 -26.84 -9.88
C HIS A 333 -0.53 -26.18 -10.08
N GLU A 334 -0.91 -25.25 -9.20
CA GLU A 334 -2.16 -24.49 -9.37
C GLU A 334 -2.12 -23.60 -10.64
N LEU A 335 -0.99 -22.97 -10.93
CA LEU A 335 -0.78 -22.20 -12.17
C LEU A 335 -0.81 -23.07 -13.43
N ALA A 336 -0.37 -24.33 -13.34
CA ALA A 336 -0.50 -25.29 -14.43
C ALA A 336 -1.96 -25.70 -14.68
N ALA A 337 -2.77 -25.85 -13.61
CA ALA A 337 -4.20 -26.08 -13.72
C ALA A 337 -4.94 -24.89 -14.36
N LEU A 338 -4.51 -23.65 -14.05
CA LEU A 338 -5.05 -22.43 -14.69
C LEU A 338 -4.74 -22.35 -16.19
N ARG A 339 -3.65 -22.95 -16.69
CA ARG A 339 -3.41 -23.04 -18.15
C ARG A 339 -4.44 -23.90 -18.89
N GLN A 340 -5.03 -24.90 -18.24
CA GLN A 340 -6.11 -25.69 -18.86
C GLN A 340 -7.40 -24.88 -19.06
N ILE A 341 -7.61 -23.80 -18.28
CA ILE A 341 -8.74 -22.88 -18.47
C ILE A 341 -8.57 -22.03 -19.74
N GLY A 342 -7.33 -21.71 -20.12
CA GLY A 342 -7.04 -21.01 -21.37
C GLY A 342 -7.45 -21.80 -22.62
N ASP A 343 -7.32 -23.12 -22.58
CA ASP A 343 -7.75 -24.03 -23.67
C ASP A 343 -9.29 -24.12 -23.76
N LEU A 344 -9.98 -23.95 -22.62
CA LEU A 344 -11.43 -23.80 -22.55
C LEU A 344 -11.92 -22.49 -23.18
N GLN A 345 -11.23 -21.37 -22.97
CA GLN A 345 -11.53 -20.10 -23.65
C GLN A 345 -11.35 -20.18 -25.17
N ALA A 346 -10.31 -20.88 -25.64
CA ALA A 346 -10.11 -21.12 -27.06
C ALA A 346 -11.26 -21.94 -27.68
N LYS A 347 -11.72 -22.98 -26.98
CA LYS A 347 -12.89 -23.77 -27.41
C LYS A 347 -14.20 -23.00 -27.36
N ILE A 348 -14.40 -22.11 -26.39
CA ILE A 348 -15.59 -21.24 -26.32
C ILE A 348 -15.64 -20.30 -27.52
N LYS A 349 -14.50 -19.74 -27.92
CA LYS A 349 -14.40 -18.85 -29.08
C LYS A 349 -14.69 -19.59 -30.40
N ASP A 350 -14.27 -20.85 -30.52
CA ASP A 350 -14.57 -21.70 -31.67
C ASP A 350 -16.07 -22.04 -31.73
N LEU A 351 -16.67 -22.34 -30.58
CA LEU A 351 -18.13 -22.53 -30.42
C LEU A 351 -18.93 -21.29 -30.78
N GLU A 352 -18.45 -20.09 -30.42
CA GLU A 352 -19.10 -18.82 -30.79
C GLU A 352 -19.09 -18.60 -32.30
N SER A 353 -17.97 -18.89 -32.96
CA SER A 353 -17.83 -18.84 -34.42
C SER A 353 -18.77 -19.85 -35.12
N GLU A 354 -18.88 -21.06 -34.58
CA GLU A 354 -19.77 -22.11 -35.11
C GLU A 354 -21.27 -21.78 -34.88
N ILE A 355 -21.62 -21.18 -33.74
CA ILE A 355 -22.97 -20.69 -33.49
C ILE A 355 -23.34 -19.56 -34.45
N HIS A 356 -22.41 -18.64 -34.73
CA HIS A 356 -22.63 -17.55 -35.69
C HIS A 356 -22.84 -18.08 -37.12
N SER A 357 -22.07 -19.09 -37.55
CA SER A 357 -22.24 -19.71 -38.88
C SER A 357 -23.55 -20.50 -38.99
N MET A 358 -23.91 -21.24 -37.93
CA MET A 358 -25.18 -21.95 -37.85
C MET A 358 -26.38 -21.01 -37.90
N HIS A 359 -26.31 -19.86 -37.21
CA HIS A 359 -27.37 -18.86 -37.23
C HIS A 359 -27.54 -18.26 -38.63
N HIS A 360 -26.44 -18.05 -39.36
CA HIS A 360 -26.47 -17.57 -40.74
C HIS A 360 -27.09 -18.62 -41.69
N ASP A 361 -26.71 -19.89 -41.57
CA ASP A 361 -27.26 -20.97 -42.40
C ASP A 361 -28.75 -21.22 -42.09
N MET A 362 -29.13 -21.16 -40.81
CA MET A 362 -30.53 -21.24 -40.38
C MET A 362 -31.35 -20.09 -40.96
N ARG A 363 -30.82 -18.86 -40.96
CA ARG A 363 -31.50 -17.70 -41.55
C ARG A 363 -31.67 -17.85 -43.05
N GLN A 364 -30.64 -18.33 -43.74
CA GLN A 364 -30.68 -18.59 -45.17
C GLN A 364 -31.69 -19.69 -45.53
N LYS A 365 -31.74 -20.77 -44.74
CA LYS A 365 -32.75 -21.83 -44.86
C LYS A 365 -34.16 -21.35 -44.51
N LEU A 366 -34.31 -20.44 -43.54
CA LEU A 366 -35.60 -19.81 -43.23
C LEU A 366 -36.08 -18.93 -44.38
N THR A 367 -35.19 -18.18 -45.03
CA THR A 367 -35.57 -17.34 -46.18
C THR A 367 -35.99 -18.19 -47.37
N THR A 368 -35.26 -19.28 -47.68
CA THR A 368 -35.63 -20.17 -48.78
C THR A 368 -36.91 -20.96 -48.46
N HIS A 369 -37.10 -21.39 -47.22
CA HIS A 369 -38.39 -21.97 -46.79
C HIS A 369 -39.53 -20.95 -46.85
N GLY A 370 -39.29 -19.69 -46.47
CA GLY A 370 -40.26 -18.61 -46.57
C GLY A 370 -40.69 -18.36 -48.01
N GLU A 371 -39.75 -18.31 -48.96
CA GLU A 371 -40.05 -18.17 -50.39
C GLU A 371 -40.82 -19.38 -50.94
N SER A 372 -40.48 -20.60 -50.51
CA SER A 372 -41.22 -21.82 -50.91
C SER A 372 -42.64 -21.88 -50.34
N LEU A 373 -42.82 -21.41 -49.10
CA LEU A 373 -44.11 -21.32 -48.43
C LEU A 373 -44.98 -20.24 -49.08
N GLU A 374 -44.39 -19.09 -49.40
CA GLU A 374 -45.08 -18.02 -50.11
C GLU A 374 -45.48 -18.46 -51.53
N ALA A 375 -44.61 -19.18 -52.24
CA ALA A 375 -44.93 -19.75 -53.56
C ALA A 375 -46.10 -20.75 -53.47
N ASN A 376 -46.11 -21.63 -52.46
CA ASN A 376 -47.19 -22.60 -52.23
C ASN A 376 -48.49 -21.95 -51.73
N LEU A 377 -48.41 -20.89 -50.92
CA LEU A 377 -49.59 -20.12 -50.49
C LEU A 377 -50.17 -19.32 -51.65
N ARG A 378 -49.34 -18.75 -52.53
CA ARG A 378 -49.80 -18.05 -53.73
C ARG A 378 -50.51 -18.99 -54.72
N THR A 379 -50.04 -20.22 -54.89
CA THR A 379 -50.71 -21.22 -55.75
C THR A 379 -52.04 -21.70 -55.13
N HIS A 380 -52.09 -21.92 -53.81
CA HIS A 380 -53.35 -22.23 -53.12
C HIS A 380 -54.35 -21.06 -53.08
N HIS A 381 -53.88 -19.82 -52.98
CA HIS A 381 -54.74 -18.64 -53.10
C HIS A 381 -55.28 -18.43 -54.51
N ARG A 382 -54.52 -18.75 -55.56
CA ARG A 382 -55.07 -18.75 -56.93
C ARG A 382 -56.16 -19.80 -57.11
N SER A 383 -55.98 -21.01 -56.58
CA SER A 383 -57.01 -22.07 -56.69
C SER A 383 -58.25 -21.75 -55.85
N LEU A 384 -58.10 -21.15 -54.68
CA LEU A 384 -59.23 -20.75 -53.83
C LEU A 384 -59.94 -19.51 -54.42
N ALA A 385 -59.20 -18.54 -54.96
CA ALA A 385 -59.78 -17.38 -55.62
C ALA A 385 -60.55 -17.77 -56.89
N GLN A 386 -60.06 -18.72 -57.70
CA GLN A 386 -60.82 -19.24 -58.84
C GLN A 386 -62.08 -19.97 -58.39
N ALA A 387 -61.99 -20.84 -57.38
CA ALA A 387 -63.16 -21.56 -56.85
C ALA A 387 -64.22 -20.63 -56.22
N VAL A 388 -63.79 -19.54 -55.56
CA VAL A 388 -64.68 -18.52 -54.98
C VAL A 388 -65.25 -17.59 -56.06
N THR A 389 -64.50 -17.30 -57.12
CA THR A 389 -65.00 -16.48 -58.26
C THR A 389 -66.07 -17.23 -59.06
N ASP A 390 -65.96 -18.56 -59.18
CA ASP A 390 -66.93 -19.39 -59.88
C ASP A 390 -68.22 -19.66 -59.08
N SER A 391 -68.25 -19.35 -57.77
CA SER A 391 -69.40 -19.61 -56.88
C SER A 391 -70.05 -18.37 -56.26
N VAL A 392 -69.65 -17.15 -56.66
CA VAL A 392 -70.33 -15.90 -56.29
C VAL A 392 -71.16 -15.36 -57.48
N PRO A 393 -72.49 -15.30 -57.39
CA PRO A 393 -73.31 -14.72 -58.45
C PRO A 393 -73.02 -13.22 -58.60
N GLY A 394 -72.62 -12.81 -59.81
CA GLY A 394 -72.11 -11.46 -60.11
C GLY A 394 -72.99 -10.30 -59.63
N HIS A 395 -72.34 -9.22 -59.19
CA HIS A 395 -72.91 -8.01 -58.57
C HIS A 395 -73.97 -7.26 -59.39
N GLY A 396 -74.24 -7.63 -60.65
CA GLY A 396 -75.27 -7.01 -61.49
C GLY A 396 -76.68 -7.11 -60.91
N LYS A 397 -77.05 -8.23 -60.29
CA LYS A 397 -78.39 -8.39 -59.67
C LYS A 397 -78.55 -7.52 -58.41
N LEU A 398 -77.49 -7.34 -57.64
CA LEU A 398 -77.50 -6.49 -56.43
C LEU A 398 -77.54 -5.00 -56.79
N MET A 399 -76.84 -4.57 -57.83
CA MET A 399 -76.85 -3.17 -58.26
C MET A 399 -78.24 -2.74 -58.77
N VAL A 400 -78.92 -3.60 -59.55
CA VAL A 400 -80.30 -3.35 -60.01
C VAL A 400 -81.26 -3.23 -58.83
N PHE A 401 -81.10 -4.05 -57.79
CA PHE A 401 -81.92 -3.95 -56.57
C PHE A 401 -81.74 -2.61 -55.87
N PHE A 402 -80.50 -2.20 -55.60
CA PHE A 402 -80.22 -0.92 -54.93
C PHE A 402 -80.67 0.29 -55.74
N VAL A 403 -80.40 0.32 -57.04
CA VAL A 403 -80.86 1.41 -57.93
C VAL A 403 -82.38 1.45 -57.97
N GLY A 404 -83.05 0.29 -58.04
CA GLY A 404 -84.51 0.19 -57.96
C GLY A 404 -85.08 0.80 -56.67
N THR A 405 -84.50 0.48 -55.51
CA THR A 405 -84.95 1.04 -54.22
C THR A 405 -84.74 2.55 -54.15
N GLN A 406 -83.60 3.07 -54.65
CA GLN A 406 -83.33 4.51 -54.66
C GLN A 406 -84.32 5.27 -55.54
N ILE A 407 -84.67 4.74 -56.72
CA ILE A 407 -85.67 5.36 -57.61
C ILE A 407 -87.04 5.43 -56.91
N VAL A 408 -87.46 4.35 -56.23
CA VAL A 408 -88.74 4.33 -55.49
C VAL A 408 -88.76 5.39 -54.38
N LEU A 409 -87.66 5.54 -53.62
CA LEU A 409 -87.55 6.57 -52.59
C LEU A 409 -87.59 7.99 -53.16
N VAL A 410 -86.90 8.24 -54.28
CA VAL A 410 -86.91 9.55 -54.95
C VAL A 410 -88.30 9.88 -55.47
N VAL A 411 -88.98 8.93 -56.13
CA VAL A 411 -90.36 9.13 -56.60
C VAL A 411 -91.30 9.41 -55.42
N GLY A 412 -91.17 8.63 -54.33
CA GLY A 412 -91.92 8.86 -53.10
C GLY A 412 -91.68 10.26 -52.51
N TYR A 413 -90.42 10.71 -52.47
CA TYR A 413 -90.06 12.05 -51.99
C TYR A 413 -90.62 13.17 -52.88
N VAL A 414 -90.55 13.02 -54.21
CA VAL A 414 -91.11 14.00 -55.14
C VAL A 414 -92.63 14.09 -55.01
N VAL A 415 -93.32 12.96 -54.89
CA VAL A 415 -94.77 12.92 -54.65
C VAL A 415 -95.13 13.56 -53.31
N TYR A 416 -94.38 13.25 -52.24
CA TYR A 416 -94.56 13.87 -50.93
C TYR A 416 -94.36 15.39 -50.98
N LYS A 417 -93.29 15.86 -51.63
CA LYS A 417 -92.99 17.29 -51.78
C LYS A 417 -94.05 18.01 -52.63
N ARG A 418 -94.53 17.37 -53.71
CA ARG A 418 -95.61 17.92 -54.56
C ARG A 418 -96.94 18.00 -53.81
N ARG A 419 -97.27 17.00 -52.97
CA ARG A 419 -98.45 17.07 -52.09
C ARG A 419 -98.33 18.16 -51.03
N ARG A 420 -97.15 18.34 -50.42
CA ARG A 420 -96.91 19.41 -49.43
C ARG A 420 -96.89 20.82 -50.04
N ALA A 421 -96.48 20.97 -51.31
CA ALA A 421 -96.52 22.25 -52.02
C ALA A 421 -97.95 22.64 -52.45
N ASN A 422 -98.81 21.65 -52.72
CA ASN A 422 -100.20 21.86 -53.12
C ASN A 422 -101.20 21.79 -51.96
N SER A 423 -100.76 21.59 -50.72
CA SER A 423 -101.63 21.69 -49.55
C SER A 423 -101.81 23.18 -49.18
N PRO A 424 -103.05 23.71 -49.15
CA PRO A 424 -103.28 25.11 -48.80
C PRO A 424 -102.78 25.40 -47.37
N LYS A 425 -101.91 26.42 -47.25
CA LYS A 425 -101.40 26.89 -45.96
C LYS A 425 -102.58 27.46 -45.16
N LYS A 426 -103.02 26.75 -44.12
CA LYS A 426 -103.85 27.35 -43.07
C LYS A 426 -102.97 28.33 -42.28
N TYR A 427 -103.30 29.61 -42.37
CA TYR A 427 -102.90 30.59 -41.38
C TYR A 427 -104.05 30.69 -40.38
N LEU A 428 -103.72 30.43 -39.11
CA LEU A 428 -104.59 30.38 -37.92
C LEU A 428 -105.62 29.22 -37.89
#